data_AF-A0AAV5YMQ3-F1
#
_entry.id   AF-A0AAV5YMQ3-F1
#
_cell.length_a   1.000
_cell.length_b   1.000
_cell.length_c   1.000
_cell.angle_alpha   90.00
_cell.angle_beta   90.00
_cell.angle_gamma   90.00
#
_symmetry.space_group_name_H-M   'P 1'
#
loop_
_entity.id
_entity.type
_entity.pdbx_description
1 polymer ?
#
loop_
_entity_poly.entity_id
_entity_poly.type
_entity_poly.pdbx_seq_one_letter_code
_entity_poly.pdbx_strand_id
1 'polypeptide(L)' 'KILFGKYSGSEVKLDDEEYLILREEDVLAIIE' A
#
# COMPACT_ATOMS: atom_id res chain seq x y z
N LYS A 1 10.28 -5.66 -1.65
CA LYS A 1 9.04 -5.57 -0.82
C LYS A 1 9.07 -4.26 -0.05
N ILE A 2 7.95 -3.70 0.41
CA ILE A 2 7.96 -2.46 1.20
C ILE A 2 7.32 -2.66 2.57
N LEU A 3 7.72 -1.83 3.52
CA LEU A 3 7.17 -1.75 4.87
C LEU A 3 6.32 -0.48 4.94
N PHE A 4 5.05 -0.62 5.31
CA PHE A 4 4.11 0.49 5.44
C PHE A 4 3.27 0.31 6.71
N GLY A 5 2.64 1.38 7.17
CA GLY A 5 1.78 1.35 8.35
C GLY A 5 0.61 0.36 8.19
N LYS A 6 0.37 -0.50 9.18
CA LYS A 6 -0.66 -1.56 9.13
C LYS A 6 -2.08 -1.07 8.78
N TYR A 7 -2.37 0.19 9.08
CA TYR A 7 -3.68 0.81 8.87
C TYR A 7 -3.61 2.00 7.90
N SER A 8 -2.52 2.09 7.13
CA SER A 8 -2.32 3.12 6.11
C SER A 8 -2.87 2.66 4.76
N GLY A 9 -3.43 3.61 4.00
CA GLY A 9 -3.91 3.40 2.64
C GLY A 9 -5.41 3.22 2.49
N SER A 10 -5.84 2.94 1.26
CA SER A 10 -7.23 2.65 0.90
C SER A 10 -7.30 1.50 -0.10
N GLU A 11 -8.15 0.53 0.18
CA GLU A 11 -8.40 -0.62 -0.69
C GLU A 11 -9.35 -0.22 -1.81
N VAL A 12 -8.99 -0.58 -3.06
CA VAL A 12 -9.80 -0.31 -4.25
C VAL A 12 -9.83 -1.56 -5.12
N LYS A 13 -11.01 -1.85 -5.69
CA LYS A 13 -11.21 -2.93 -6.66
C LYS A 13 -11.34 -2.35 -8.06
N LEU A 14 -10.51 -2.82 -8.98
CA LEU A 14 -10.52 -2.43 -10.39
C LEU A 14 -10.34 -3.68 -11.24
N ASP A 15 -11.22 -3.89 -12.23
CA ASP A 15 -11.10 -4.98 -13.21
C ASP A 15 -10.81 -6.36 -12.57
N ASP A 16 -11.58 -6.69 -11.51
CA ASP A 16 -11.47 -7.92 -10.70
C ASP A 16 -10.16 -8.10 -9.91
N GLU A 17 -9.33 -7.06 -9.82
CA GLU A 17 -8.10 -7.04 -9.02
C GLU A 17 -8.21 -6.09 -7.82
N GLU A 18 -7.62 -6.50 -6.69
CA GLU A 18 -7.56 -5.72 -5.45
C GLU A 18 -6.24 -4.95 -5.38
N TYR A 19 -6.34 -3.63 -5.22
CA TYR A 19 -5.23 -2.72 -5.10
C TYR A 19 -5.26 -2.00 -3.75
N LEU A 20 -4.08 -1.72 -3.19
CA LEU A 20 -3.92 -0.87 -2.02
C LEU A 20 -3.25 0.44 -2.45
N ILE A 21 -3.99 1.54 -2.37
CA ILE A 21 -3.47 2.88 -2.62
C ILE A 21 -2.77 3.35 -1.36
N LEU A 22 -1.48 3.70 -1.49
CA LEU A 22 -0.66 4.26 -0.42
C LEU A 22 -0.16 5.64 -0.82
N ARG A 23 -0.08 6.56 0.14
CA ARG A 23 0.67 7.82 -0.06
C ARG A 23 2.15 7.55 0.20
N GLU A 24 3.01 8.33 -0.43
CA GLU A 24 4.46 8.17 -0.28
C GLU A 24 4.91 8.25 1.19
N GLU A 25 4.30 9.13 1.99
CA GLU A 25 4.55 9.28 3.42
C GLU A 25 4.21 8.04 4.27
N ASP A 26 3.35 7.14 3.76
CA ASP A 26 2.98 5.91 4.44
C ASP A 26 4.04 4.80 4.30
N VAL A 27 5.04 4.98 3.42
CA VAL A 27 6.12 4.02 3.17
C VAL A 27 7.28 4.26 4.14
N LEU A 28 7.53 3.29 5.01
CA LEU A 28 8.52 3.36 6.08
C LEU A 28 9.90 2.86 5.65
N ALA A 29 9.94 1.82 4.81
CA ALA A 29 11.19 1.22 4.34
C ALA A 29 11.00 0.37 3.07
N ILE A 30 12.09 0.15 2.34
CA ILE A 30 12.20 -0.83 1.25
C ILE A 30 13.00 -2.03 1.78
N ILE A 31 12.48 -3.23 1.56
CA ILE A 31 13.11 -4.51 1.93
C ILE A 31 13.53 -5.24 0.66
N GLU A 32 14.79 -5.67 0.60
CA GLU A 32 15.38 -6.52 -0.45
C GLU A 32 15.03 -8.00 -0.21
#